data_AF-X1UAM2-F1
#
_entry.id   AF-X1UAM2-F1
#
_cell.length_a   1.000
_cell.length_b   1.000
_cell.length_c   1.000
_cell.angle_alpha   90.00
_cell.angle_beta   90.00
_cell.angle_gamma   90.00
#
_symmetry.space_group_name_H-M   'P 1'
#
loop_
_entity.id
_entity.type
_entity.pdbx_description
1 polymer ?
#
loop_
_entity_poly.entity_id
_entity_poly.type
_entity_poly.pdbx_seq_one_letter_code
_entity_poly.pdbx_strand_id
1 'polypeptide(L)'
;MVERKLKTICDVPCPFCGTFCDDLEIDMDVKENKVVEVRNACQIGSKKFFSSNSEHRYLKPLIKKKGEFKEVSWDEALDKAAEILINAKRPLLYGFSSTECEAQSKGVELAEALNALLDNTASVCHGPSLLAIQDVGAPSSTLGEYKNRADLVIFWGSNPVHAHPRHLS
;
A
#
# COMPACT_ATOMS: atom_id res chain seq x y z
N MET A 1 -24.69 28.49 4.20
CA MET A 1 -24.10 27.67 3.12
C MET A 1 -22.59 27.85 3.21
N VAL A 2 -21.83 26.79 3.51
CA VAL A 2 -20.37 26.87 3.55
C VAL A 2 -19.88 26.84 2.11
N GLU A 3 -19.22 27.91 1.68
CA GLU A 3 -18.67 28.04 0.33
C GLU A 3 -17.46 27.09 0.19
N ARG A 4 -17.70 25.89 -0.36
CA ARG A 4 -16.67 24.87 -0.61
C ARG A 4 -15.80 25.30 -1.79
N LYS A 5 -14.48 25.31 -1.61
CA LYS A 5 -13.52 25.49 -2.70
C LYS A 5 -13.05 24.11 -3.14
N LEU A 6 -13.76 23.54 -4.13
CA LEU A 6 -13.44 22.22 -4.67
C LEU A 6 -12.29 22.29 -5.67
N LYS A 7 -11.37 21.34 -5.59
CA LYS A 7 -10.31 21.10 -6.58
C LYS A 7 -10.33 19.64 -6.99
N THR A 8 -10.42 19.39 -8.29
CA THR A 8 -10.25 18.06 -8.87
C THR A 8 -8.76 17.80 -9.14
N ILE A 9 -8.29 16.62 -8.78
CA ILE A 9 -6.97 16.09 -9.14
C ILE A 9 -7.22 14.90 -10.06
N CYS A 10 -6.68 14.96 -11.27
CA CYS A 10 -6.83 13.92 -12.29
C CYS A 10 -5.61 13.00 -12.33
N ASP A 11 -5.73 11.89 -13.07
CA ASP A 11 -4.66 10.93 -13.35
C ASP A 11 -4.00 10.40 -12.06
N VAL A 12 -4.84 10.14 -11.04
CA VAL A 12 -4.37 9.72 -9.72
C VAL A 12 -4.19 8.19 -9.68
N PRO A 13 -2.99 7.69 -9.34
CA PRO A 13 -2.79 6.25 -9.14
C PRO A 13 -3.51 5.74 -7.89
N CYS A 14 -4.17 4.58 -8.01
CA CYS A 14 -4.88 3.94 -6.92
C CYS A 14 -3.92 3.15 -6.02
N PRO A 15 -3.79 3.47 -4.71
CA PRO A 15 -2.84 2.84 -3.80
C PRO A 15 -3.43 1.61 -3.09
N PHE A 16 -4.11 0.72 -3.83
CA PHE A 16 -4.80 -0.43 -3.24
C PHE A 16 -4.31 -1.80 -3.72
N CYS A 17 -4.68 -2.22 -4.94
CA CYS A 17 -4.38 -3.56 -5.46
C CYS A 17 -3.39 -3.51 -6.62
N GLY A 18 -2.93 -4.68 -7.07
CA GLY A 18 -1.93 -4.81 -8.15
C GLY A 18 -2.40 -4.37 -9.54
N THR A 19 -3.70 -4.09 -9.74
CA THR A 19 -4.19 -3.49 -11.00
C THR A 19 -3.66 -2.08 -11.21
N PHE A 20 -3.40 -1.36 -10.12
CA PHE A 20 -2.79 -0.02 -10.12
C PHE A 20 -3.43 0.96 -11.12
N CYS A 21 -4.76 1.08 -11.10
CA CYS A 21 -5.48 2.04 -11.95
C CYS A 21 -4.92 3.46 -11.77
N ASP A 22 -4.67 4.15 -12.87
CA ASP A 22 -4.00 5.46 -12.93
C ASP A 22 -4.89 6.59 -13.47
N ASP A 23 -6.18 6.32 -13.64
CA ASP A 23 -7.19 7.22 -14.22
C ASP A 23 -8.20 7.75 -13.18
N LEU A 24 -7.87 7.72 -11.88
CA LEU A 24 -8.79 8.22 -10.86
C LEU A 24 -8.85 9.74 -10.89
N GLU A 25 -10.03 10.27 -10.62
CA GLU A 25 -10.25 11.68 -10.34
C GLU A 25 -10.71 11.86 -8.90
N ILE A 26 -10.05 12.74 -8.17
CA ILE A 26 -10.31 13.00 -6.75
C ILE A 26 -10.73 14.45 -6.57
N ASP A 27 -11.96 14.66 -6.09
CA ASP A 27 -12.42 15.99 -5.70
C ASP A 27 -12.09 16.23 -4.23
N MET A 28 -11.36 17.29 -3.97
CA MET A 28 -10.90 17.71 -2.64
C MET A 28 -11.59 19.01 -2.23
N ASP A 29 -12.10 19.09 -1.00
CA ASP A 29 -12.37 20.37 -0.36
C ASP A 29 -11.03 20.94 0.12
N VAL A 30 -10.55 21.99 -0.55
CA VAL A 30 -9.24 22.58 -0.26
C VAL A 30 -9.23 23.33 1.06
N LYS A 31 -10.38 23.82 1.55
CA LYS A 31 -10.47 24.52 2.84
C LYS A 31 -10.40 23.53 3.99
N GLU A 32 -11.12 22.41 3.89
CA GLU A 32 -11.13 21.37 4.93
C GLU A 32 -10.01 20.34 4.78
N ASN A 33 -9.31 20.33 3.64
CA ASN A 33 -8.32 19.32 3.27
C ASN A 33 -8.87 17.89 3.33
N LYS A 34 -10.05 17.67 2.73
CA LYS A 34 -10.76 16.38 2.75
C LYS A 34 -11.13 15.91 1.35
N VAL A 35 -11.13 14.59 1.17
CA VAL A 35 -11.69 13.94 -0.02
C VAL A 35 -13.21 14.04 0.02
N VAL A 36 -13.83 14.52 -1.06
CA VAL A 36 -15.28 14.68 -1.19
C VAL A 36 -15.85 13.66 -2.18
N GLU A 37 -15.15 13.41 -3.28
CA GLU A 37 -15.57 12.47 -4.32
C GLU A 37 -14.37 11.72 -4.90
N VAL A 38 -14.59 10.48 -5.30
CA VAL A 38 -13.60 9.62 -5.97
C VAL A 38 -14.28 8.97 -7.17
N ARG A 39 -13.92 9.40 -8.38
CA ARG A 39 -14.40 8.83 -9.63
C ARG A 39 -13.40 7.83 -10.21
N ASN A 40 -13.89 6.97 -11.10
CA ASN A 40 -13.16 5.86 -11.74
C ASN A 40 -12.57 4.81 -10.77
N ALA A 41 -12.62 4.96 -9.45
CA ALA A 41 -12.23 3.89 -8.54
C ALA A 41 -13.32 2.81 -8.37
N CYS A 42 -12.92 1.57 -8.10
CA CYS A 42 -13.86 0.58 -7.54
C CYS A 42 -14.18 0.91 -6.07
N GLN A 43 -15.19 0.23 -5.51
CA GLN A 43 -15.60 0.44 -4.11
C GLN A 43 -14.44 0.36 -3.11
N ILE A 44 -13.48 -0.53 -3.33
CA ILE A 44 -12.33 -0.69 -2.43
C ILE A 44 -11.36 0.50 -2.56
N GLY A 45 -11.07 0.93 -3.79
CA GLY A 45 -10.27 2.11 -4.07
C GLY A 45 -10.90 3.39 -3.50
N SER A 46 -12.20 3.61 -3.74
CA SER A 46 -12.93 4.76 -3.17
C SER A 46 -12.85 4.76 -1.65
N LYS A 47 -13.07 3.61 -0.99
CA LYS A 47 -13.00 3.50 0.46
C LYS A 47 -11.59 3.77 1.01
N LYS A 48 -10.52 3.37 0.28
CA LYS A 48 -9.14 3.68 0.64
C LYS A 48 -8.89 5.19 0.64
N PHE A 49 -9.36 5.93 -0.36
CA PHE A 49 -9.25 7.39 -0.38
C PHE A 49 -10.08 8.05 0.73
N PHE A 50 -11.34 7.65 0.91
CA PHE A 50 -12.18 8.20 2.00
C PHE A 50 -11.66 7.87 3.41
N SER A 51 -10.84 6.82 3.57
CA SER A 51 -10.20 6.51 4.86
C SER A 51 -9.25 7.62 5.34
N SER A 52 -8.79 8.51 4.46
CA SER A 52 -8.01 9.69 4.86
C SER A 52 -8.81 10.66 5.74
N ASN A 53 -10.14 10.66 5.60
CA ASN A 53 -11.06 11.48 6.39
C ASN A 53 -11.46 10.80 7.72
N SER A 54 -10.96 9.60 8.02
CA SER A 54 -11.40 8.83 9.19
C SER A 54 -10.96 9.46 10.51
N GLU A 55 -11.88 9.57 11.47
CA GLU A 55 -11.60 9.99 12.84
C GLU A 55 -10.71 8.99 13.61
N HIS A 56 -10.60 7.75 13.12
CA HIS A 56 -9.75 6.71 13.73
C HIS A 56 -8.29 6.78 13.26
N ARG A 57 -7.91 7.77 12.44
CA ARG A 57 -6.54 7.97 12.00
C ARG A 57 -5.66 8.44 13.17
N TYR A 58 -4.64 7.66 13.49
CA TYR A 58 -3.64 8.07 14.48
C TYR A 58 -2.91 9.33 14.01
N LEU A 59 -2.95 10.39 14.83
CA LEU A 59 -2.29 11.68 14.55
C LEU A 59 -0.95 11.82 15.27
N LYS A 60 -0.68 10.95 16.25
CA LYS A 60 0.57 10.93 17.01
C LYS A 60 1.06 9.49 17.22
N PRO A 61 2.37 9.29 17.39
CA PRO A 61 2.93 8.01 17.80
C PRO A 61 2.39 7.57 19.17
N LEU A 62 2.32 6.26 19.36
CA LEU A 62 1.83 5.65 20.60
C LEU A 62 2.85 4.63 21.12
N ILE A 63 3.13 4.64 22.42
CA ILE A 63 3.92 3.60 23.11
C ILE A 63 3.03 2.91 24.14
N LYS A 64 3.06 1.57 24.15
CA LYS A 64 2.32 0.77 25.14
C LYS A 64 3.07 0.74 26.47
N LYS A 65 2.48 1.31 27.52
CA LYS A 65 3.02 1.33 28.90
C LYS A 65 2.00 0.70 29.84
N LYS A 66 2.37 -0.38 30.55
CA LYS A 66 1.51 -1.12 31.50
C LYS A 66 0.16 -1.56 30.92
N GLY A 67 0.14 -2.01 29.66
CA GLY A 67 -1.08 -2.50 29.00
C GLY A 67 -1.86 -1.46 28.20
N GLU A 68 -1.60 -0.17 28.41
CA GLU A 68 -2.31 0.93 27.75
C GLU A 68 -1.40 1.68 26.76
N PHE A 69 -1.96 2.16 25.65
CA PHE A 69 -1.25 3.01 24.70
C PHE A 69 -1.27 4.46 25.17
N LYS A 70 -0.10 5.12 25.13
CA LYS A 70 0.04 6.55 25.46
C LYS A 70 0.65 7.30 24.30
N GLU A 71 0.11 8.49 24.01
CA GLU A 71 0.69 9.43 23.04
C GLU A 71 2.07 9.89 23.51
N VAL A 72 3.01 9.95 22.56
CA VAL A 72 4.39 10.41 22.77
C VAL A 72 4.84 11.30 21.61
N SER A 73 5.99 11.96 21.76
CA SER A 73 6.62 12.70 20.64
C SER A 73 7.19 11.74 19.60
N TRP A 74 7.47 12.26 18.40
CA TRP A 74 8.20 11.50 17.37
C TRP A 74 9.59 11.10 17.85
N ASP A 75 10.33 11.99 18.51
CA ASP A 75 11.67 11.68 19.05
C ASP A 75 11.62 10.51 20.04
N GLU A 76 10.70 10.53 21.01
CA GLU A 76 10.55 9.42 21.98
C GLU A 76 10.19 8.10 21.29
N ALA A 77 9.31 8.14 20.28
CA ALA A 77 8.91 6.95 19.53
C ALA A 77 10.07 6.38 18.68
N LEU A 78 10.82 7.24 18.00
CA LEU A 78 11.95 6.85 17.17
C LEU A 78 13.12 6.33 18.00
N ASP A 79 13.45 7.00 19.11
CA ASP A 79 14.48 6.55 20.05
C ASP A 79 14.13 5.16 20.61
N LYS A 80 12.87 4.95 21.01
CA LYS A 80 12.44 3.65 21.52
C LYS A 80 12.49 2.56 20.45
N ALA A 81 12.09 2.87 19.20
CA ALA A 81 12.17 1.92 18.10
C ALA A 81 13.64 1.55 17.78
N ALA A 82 14.55 2.54 17.73
CA ALA A 82 15.97 2.32 17.52
C ALA A 82 16.59 1.48 18.64
N GLU A 83 16.28 1.77 19.91
CA GLU A 83 16.72 0.98 21.06
C GLU A 83 16.30 -0.49 20.93
N ILE A 84 15.06 -0.77 20.52
CA ILE A 84 14.58 -2.14 20.31
C ILE A 84 15.37 -2.85 19.19
N LEU A 85 15.58 -2.17 18.07
CA LEU A 85 16.25 -2.74 16.91
C LEU A 85 17.73 -3.02 17.18
N ILE A 86 18.45 -2.10 17.82
CA ILE A 86 19.88 -2.25 18.15
C ILE A 86 20.11 -3.38 19.16
N ASN A 87 19.20 -3.56 20.11
CA ASN A 87 19.30 -4.61 21.13
C ASN A 87 18.77 -5.98 20.66
N ALA A 88 18.16 -6.07 19.48
CA ALA A 88 17.64 -7.31 18.94
C ALA A 88 18.77 -8.20 18.40
N LYS A 89 18.80 -9.48 18.78
CA LYS A 89 19.78 -10.45 18.26
C LYS A 89 19.50 -10.88 16.81
N ARG A 90 18.24 -10.82 16.39
CA ARG A 90 17.78 -11.24 15.05
C ARG A 90 16.49 -10.48 14.68
N PRO A 91 16.60 -9.18 14.37
CA PRO A 91 15.43 -8.38 14.01
C PRO A 91 14.82 -8.83 12.68
N LEU A 92 13.50 -8.71 12.56
CA LEU A 92 12.73 -8.91 11.33
C LEU A 92 12.05 -7.60 10.95
N LEU A 93 12.31 -7.12 9.74
CA LEU A 93 11.60 -6.02 9.10
C LEU A 93 10.64 -6.62 8.07
N TYR A 94 9.33 -6.54 8.33
CA TYR A 94 8.30 -7.17 7.50
C TYR A 94 7.25 -6.15 7.02
N GLY A 95 6.74 -6.34 5.80
CA GLY A 95 5.59 -5.60 5.27
C GLY A 95 5.83 -5.04 3.87
N PHE A 96 6.16 -3.74 3.79
CA PHE A 96 6.65 -3.01 2.59
C PHE A 96 5.75 -2.92 1.34
N SER A 97 4.82 -3.85 1.11
CA SER A 97 4.00 -3.93 -0.11
C SER A 97 2.93 -2.83 -0.26
N SER A 98 2.82 -1.90 0.68
CA SER A 98 1.87 -0.78 0.67
C SER A 98 2.53 0.56 0.99
N THR A 99 3.82 0.67 0.68
CA THR A 99 4.59 1.93 0.65
C THR A 99 5.28 2.06 -0.70
N GLU A 100 5.86 3.23 -0.97
CA GLU A 100 6.58 3.52 -2.21
C GLU A 100 8.03 2.98 -2.19
N CYS A 101 8.68 2.91 -3.35
CA CYS A 101 9.95 2.22 -3.56
C CYS A 101 11.16 2.89 -2.86
N GLU A 102 11.16 4.21 -2.68
CA GLU A 102 12.19 4.95 -1.96
C GLU A 102 12.22 4.54 -0.48
N ALA A 103 11.06 4.44 0.18
CA ALA A 103 10.95 3.89 1.53
C ALA A 103 11.39 2.43 1.61
N GLN A 104 11.08 1.61 0.59
CA GLN A 104 11.55 0.22 0.52
C GLN A 104 13.08 0.16 0.44
N SER A 105 13.70 1.02 -0.40
CA SER A 105 15.15 1.16 -0.50
C SER A 105 15.79 1.51 0.85
N LYS A 106 15.19 2.45 1.59
CA LYS A 106 15.63 2.77 2.96
C LYS A 106 15.42 1.62 3.95
N GLY A 107 14.39 0.80 3.75
CA GLY A 107 14.20 -0.44 4.50
C GLY A 107 15.32 -1.45 4.28
N VAL A 108 15.83 -1.58 3.04
CA VAL A 108 16.98 -2.42 2.71
C VAL A 108 18.25 -1.92 3.39
N GLU A 109 18.55 -0.62 3.26
CA GLU A 109 19.72 0.01 3.90
C GLU A 109 19.70 -0.19 5.43
N LEU A 110 18.53 -0.02 6.05
CA LEU A 110 18.35 -0.26 7.49
C LEU A 110 18.52 -1.74 7.86
N ALA A 111 18.00 -2.66 7.05
CA ALA A 111 18.13 -4.09 7.30
C ALA A 111 19.61 -4.53 7.26
N GLU A 112 20.38 -4.04 6.29
CA GLU A 112 21.81 -4.30 6.18
C GLU A 112 22.56 -3.76 7.41
N ALA A 113 22.32 -2.50 7.81
CA ALA A 113 22.95 -1.90 8.97
C ALA A 113 22.69 -2.67 10.28
N LEU A 114 21.52 -3.31 10.40
CA LEU A 114 21.09 -4.07 11.57
C LEU A 114 21.44 -5.57 11.50
N ASN A 115 21.96 -6.07 10.38
CA ASN A 115 21.99 -7.51 10.06
C ASN A 115 20.61 -8.18 10.28
N ALA A 116 19.54 -7.50 9.85
CA ALA A 116 18.17 -7.94 10.01
C ALA A 116 17.74 -8.92 8.91
N LEU A 117 16.68 -9.69 9.19
CA LEU A 117 15.87 -10.31 8.16
C LEU A 117 14.95 -9.24 7.55
N LEU A 118 14.88 -9.18 6.23
CA LEU A 118 13.95 -8.35 5.49
C LEU A 118 13.00 -9.23 4.69
N ASP A 119 11.70 -9.02 4.83
CA ASP A 119 10.68 -9.74 4.09
C ASP A 119 9.48 -8.83 3.79
N ASN A 120 8.66 -9.19 2.81
CA ASN A 120 7.44 -8.46 2.46
C ASN A 120 6.24 -9.41 2.40
N THR A 121 5.06 -8.89 2.04
CA THR A 121 3.85 -9.74 1.97
C THR A 121 3.89 -10.80 0.86
N ALA A 122 4.93 -10.85 0.01
CA ALA A 122 5.05 -11.90 -0.99
C ALA A 122 5.19 -13.28 -0.33
N SER A 123 5.87 -13.41 0.82
CA SER A 123 6.06 -14.70 1.49
C SER A 123 4.74 -15.42 1.85
N VAL A 124 3.63 -14.68 1.97
CA VAL A 124 2.28 -15.20 2.20
C VAL A 124 1.32 -15.03 1.00
N CYS A 125 1.83 -14.57 -0.14
CA CYS A 125 1.05 -14.31 -1.35
C CYS A 125 1.72 -14.96 -2.57
N HIS A 126 2.51 -14.21 -3.33
CA HIS A 126 3.16 -14.68 -4.57
C HIS A 126 4.54 -15.33 -4.36
N GLY A 127 4.94 -15.61 -3.11
CA GLY A 127 6.19 -16.29 -2.77
C GLY A 127 6.34 -17.64 -3.47
N PRO A 128 5.32 -18.53 -3.45
CA PRO A 128 5.35 -19.77 -4.22
C PRO A 128 5.47 -19.54 -5.75
N SER A 129 4.84 -18.48 -6.28
CA SER A 129 4.98 -18.11 -7.69
C SER A 129 6.42 -17.67 -8.00
N LEU A 130 7.06 -16.91 -7.11
CA LEU A 130 8.46 -16.48 -7.27
C LEU A 130 9.42 -17.68 -7.30
N LEU A 131 9.21 -18.68 -6.43
CA LEU A 131 9.99 -19.92 -6.44
C LEU A 131 9.85 -20.67 -7.77
N ALA A 132 8.62 -20.83 -8.27
CA ALA A 132 8.40 -21.47 -9.57
C ALA A 132 9.08 -20.70 -10.72
N ILE A 133 9.02 -19.37 -10.71
CA ILE A 133 9.67 -18.53 -11.73
C ILE A 133 11.19 -18.68 -11.68
N GLN A 134 11.80 -18.81 -10.50
CA GLN A 134 13.23 -19.07 -10.36
C GLN A 134 13.65 -20.40 -10.97
N ASP A 135 12.78 -21.42 -10.89
CA ASP A 135 13.06 -22.75 -11.42
C ASP A 135 12.83 -22.88 -12.93
N VAL A 136 11.74 -22.28 -13.46
CA VAL A 136 11.29 -22.53 -14.85
C VAL A 136 11.08 -21.28 -15.71
N GLY A 137 11.31 -20.09 -15.16
CA GLY A 137 11.11 -18.81 -15.84
C GLY A 137 9.67 -18.29 -15.81
N ALA A 138 9.46 -17.09 -16.40
CA ALA A 138 8.17 -16.39 -16.42
C ALA A 138 7.83 -15.86 -17.83
N PRO A 139 7.16 -16.65 -18.69
CA PRO A 139 6.58 -16.12 -19.92
C PRO A 139 5.41 -15.17 -19.56
N SER A 140 5.54 -13.88 -19.90
CA SER A 140 4.63 -12.82 -19.47
C SER A 140 4.50 -11.72 -20.53
N SER A 141 3.52 -10.85 -20.34
CA SER A 141 3.27 -9.65 -21.15
C SER A 141 2.58 -8.55 -20.33
N THR A 142 2.50 -7.35 -20.88
CA THR A 142 1.83 -6.20 -20.24
C THR A 142 0.31 -6.23 -20.48
N LEU A 143 -0.46 -5.51 -19.66
CA LEU A 143 -1.93 -5.43 -19.79
C LEU A 143 -2.40 -4.95 -21.17
N GLY A 144 -1.61 -4.10 -21.84
CA GLY A 144 -1.92 -3.61 -23.17
C GLY A 144 -1.89 -4.71 -24.25
N GLU A 145 -1.00 -5.69 -24.11
CA GLU A 145 -0.92 -6.82 -25.04
C GLU A 145 -2.13 -7.75 -24.90
N TYR A 146 -2.55 -8.05 -23.66
CA TYR A 146 -3.76 -8.84 -23.42
C TYR A 146 -5.02 -8.13 -23.93
N LYS A 147 -5.18 -6.83 -23.66
CA LYS A 147 -6.33 -6.04 -24.12
C LYS A 147 -6.49 -6.07 -25.64
N ASN A 148 -5.38 -5.96 -26.38
CA ASN A 148 -5.43 -5.76 -27.83
C ASN A 148 -5.37 -7.07 -28.63
N ARG A 149 -4.85 -8.17 -28.05
CA ARG A 149 -4.56 -9.40 -28.82
C ARG A 149 -5.12 -10.69 -28.23
N ALA A 150 -5.55 -10.71 -26.97
CA ALA A 150 -6.09 -11.93 -26.39
C ALA A 150 -7.49 -12.21 -26.95
N ASP A 151 -7.68 -13.40 -27.50
CA ASP A 151 -8.96 -13.97 -27.88
C ASP A 151 -9.52 -14.90 -26.79
N LEU A 152 -8.65 -15.34 -25.86
CA LEU A 152 -9.00 -16.15 -24.69
C LEU A 152 -8.31 -15.60 -23.43
N VAL A 153 -9.09 -15.42 -22.36
CA VAL A 153 -8.60 -15.02 -21.03
C VAL A 153 -9.01 -16.06 -20.01
N ILE A 154 -8.03 -16.60 -19.26
CA ILE A 154 -8.25 -17.59 -18.20
C ILE A 154 -7.90 -16.97 -16.85
N PHE A 155 -8.88 -16.90 -15.95
CA PHE A 155 -8.65 -16.59 -14.53
C PHE A 155 -8.56 -17.89 -13.74
N TRP A 156 -7.34 -18.33 -13.43
CA TRP A 156 -7.10 -19.56 -12.67
C TRP A 156 -6.77 -19.25 -11.20
N GLY A 157 -7.51 -19.83 -10.25
CA GLY A 157 -7.23 -19.64 -8.82
C GLY A 157 -7.40 -18.20 -8.34
N SER A 158 -8.16 -17.37 -9.06
CA SER A 158 -8.37 -15.96 -8.75
C SER A 158 -9.84 -15.56 -8.86
N ASN A 159 -10.21 -14.48 -8.16
CA ASN A 159 -11.54 -13.87 -8.22
C ASN A 159 -11.40 -12.36 -8.45
N PRO A 160 -11.20 -11.91 -9.71
CA PRO A 160 -10.92 -10.51 -10.00
C PRO A 160 -12.08 -9.59 -9.61
N VAL A 161 -13.33 -10.02 -9.74
CA VAL A 161 -14.51 -9.21 -9.37
C VAL A 161 -14.44 -8.72 -7.92
N HIS A 162 -13.93 -9.54 -7.00
CA HIS A 162 -13.82 -9.19 -5.59
C HIS A 162 -12.45 -8.64 -5.18
N ALA A 163 -11.36 -9.14 -5.77
CA ALA A 163 -9.99 -8.79 -5.33
C ALA A 163 -9.32 -7.71 -6.19
N HIS A 164 -9.64 -7.66 -7.49
CA HIS A 164 -9.07 -6.75 -8.48
C HIS A 164 -10.18 -6.20 -9.41
N PRO A 165 -11.18 -5.46 -8.88
CA PRO A 165 -12.47 -5.30 -9.56
C PRO A 165 -12.38 -4.65 -10.94
N ARG A 166 -11.39 -3.78 -11.15
CA ARG A 166 -11.16 -3.09 -12.43
C ARG A 166 -10.17 -3.79 -13.37
N HIS A 167 -9.70 -4.99 -13.04
CA HIS A 167 -8.93 -5.81 -14.00
C HIS A 167 -9.82 -6.26 -15.19
N LEU A 168 -11.14 -6.20 -15.04
CA LEU A 168 -12.12 -6.51 -16.09
C LEU A 168 -12.53 -5.28 -16.91
N SER A 169 -11.96 -4.10 -16.63
CA SER A 169 -12.30 -2.83 -17.29
C SER A 169 -11.50 -2.62 -18.58
#